data_AF-A0A2E9XY92-F1
#
_entry.id   AF-A0A2E9XY92-F1
#
_cell.length_a   1.000
_cell.length_b   1.000
_cell.length_c   1.000
_cell.angle_alpha   90.00
_cell.angle_beta   90.00
_cell.angle_gamma   90.00
#
_symmetry.space_group_name_H-M   'P 1'
#
loop_
_entity.id
_entity.type
_entity.pdbx_description
1 polymer ?
#
loop_
_entity_poly.entity_id
_entity_poly.type
_entity_poly.pdbx_seq_one_letter_code
_entity_poly.pdbx_strand_id
1 'polypeptide(L)'
;MRDSFHFPHYRIAGGRMQVFETAADYSMKDFHGRTDTGGWAYTKWDYRHLVHGDETKVHFDVQFTRYRADDSVLGQFKSLWIVTNQDGKWGVMARSSYAA
;
A
#
# COMPACT_ATOMS: atom_id res chain seq x y z
N MET A 1 2.90 -3.05 -9.47
CA MET A 1 2.96 -2.77 -8.01
C MET A 1 4.40 -2.59 -7.53
N ARG A 2 5.31 -3.52 -7.84
CA ARG A 2 6.73 -3.42 -7.44
C ARG A 2 7.43 -2.16 -7.96
N ASP A 3 7.15 -1.77 -9.21
CA ASP A 3 7.80 -0.59 -9.83
C ASP A 3 7.41 0.74 -9.17
N SER A 4 6.30 0.76 -8.44
CA SER A 4 5.79 1.92 -7.71
C SER A 4 6.41 2.05 -6.31
N PHE A 5 7.30 1.14 -5.90
CA PHE A 5 7.98 1.19 -4.60
C PHE A 5 9.44 1.59 -4.75
N HIS A 6 9.93 2.26 -3.72
CA HIS A 6 11.36 2.31 -3.43
C HIS A 6 11.71 1.14 -2.52
N PHE A 7 12.92 0.62 -2.70
CA PHE A 7 13.48 -0.48 -1.91
C PHE A 7 14.75 0.02 -1.20
N PRO A 8 14.94 -0.29 0.10
CA PRO A 8 14.06 -1.09 0.96
C PRO A 8 12.69 -0.43 1.19
N HIS A 9 11.62 -1.24 1.13
CA HIS A 9 10.24 -0.80 1.36
C HIS A 9 9.81 -1.17 2.79
N TYR A 10 9.34 -0.19 3.54
CA TYR A 10 8.94 -0.38 4.94
C TYR A 10 7.42 -0.43 5.07
N ARG A 11 6.89 -1.50 5.67
CA ARG A 11 5.46 -1.66 5.89
C ARG A 11 5.16 -1.95 7.35
N ILE A 12 4.32 -1.12 7.96
CA ILE A 12 3.72 -1.40 9.27
C ILE A 12 2.29 -1.90 9.04
N ALA A 13 1.98 -3.09 9.52
CA ALA A 13 0.60 -3.59 9.56
C ALA A 13 0.46 -4.68 10.64
N GLY A 14 -0.72 -4.79 11.26
CA GLY A 14 -0.96 -5.78 12.32
C GLY A 14 0.01 -5.69 13.51
N GLY A 15 0.47 -4.47 13.82
CA GLY A 15 1.43 -4.22 14.91
C GLY A 15 2.87 -4.64 14.65
N ARG A 16 3.23 -4.99 13.40
CA ARG A 16 4.58 -5.44 13.03
C ARG A 16 5.16 -4.59 11.90
N MET A 17 6.47 -4.36 11.96
CA MET A 17 7.25 -3.86 10.83
C MET A 17 7.66 -5.01 9.93
N GLN A 18 7.44 -4.85 8.63
CA GLN A 18 7.96 -5.70 7.57
C GLN A 18 8.88 -4.86 6.70
N VAL A 19 10.05 -5.40 6.37
CA VAL A 19 11.00 -4.77 5.47
C VAL A 19 11.16 -5.67 4.26
N PHE A 20 10.98 -5.09 3.08
CA PHE A 20 11.29 -5.74 1.80
C PHE A 20 12.56 -5.06 1.29
N GLU A 21 13.70 -5.74 1.34
CA GLU A 21 14.99 -5.15 0.96
C GLU A 21 15.09 -4.91 -0.54
N THR A 22 14.45 -5.77 -1.33
CA THR A 22 14.44 -5.74 -2.78
C THR A 22 13.05 -6.01 -3.35
N ALA A 23 12.88 -5.73 -4.65
CA ALA A 23 11.65 -6.06 -5.37
C ALA A 23 11.32 -7.56 -5.35
N ALA A 24 12.33 -8.43 -5.22
CA ALA A 24 12.14 -9.87 -5.14
C ALA A 24 11.44 -10.29 -3.83
N ASP A 25 11.70 -9.58 -2.73
CA ASP A 25 11.11 -9.86 -1.42
C ASP A 25 9.60 -9.58 -1.40
N TYR A 26 9.12 -8.69 -2.28
CA TYR A 26 7.70 -8.38 -2.40
C TYR A 26 6.96 -9.44 -3.22
N SER A 27 6.65 -10.59 -2.62
CA SER A 27 5.92 -11.71 -3.24
C SER A 27 4.45 -11.37 -3.53
N MET A 28 4.04 -11.52 -4.79
CA MET A 28 2.61 -11.42 -5.17
C MET A 28 1.78 -12.54 -4.56
N LYS A 29 2.37 -13.74 -4.40
CA LYS A 29 1.71 -14.85 -3.71
C LYS A 29 1.37 -14.48 -2.27
N ASP A 30 2.30 -13.82 -1.57
CA ASP A 30 2.10 -13.41 -0.18
C ASP A 30 1.10 -12.24 -0.11
N PHE A 31 1.12 -11.35 -1.10
CA PHE A 31 0.09 -10.33 -1.25
C PHE A 31 -1.29 -10.96 -1.40
N HIS A 32 -1.46 -11.94 -2.28
CA HIS A 32 -2.73 -12.66 -2.45
C HIS A 32 -3.13 -13.40 -1.17
N GLY A 33 -2.21 -14.10 -0.51
CA GLY A 33 -2.49 -14.79 0.76
C GLY A 33 -3.01 -13.86 1.87
N ARG A 34 -2.57 -12.58 1.89
CA ARG A 34 -3.09 -11.56 2.81
C ARG A 34 -4.36 -10.85 2.32
N THR A 35 -4.61 -10.87 1.01
CA THR A 35 -5.66 -10.06 0.38
C THR A 35 -6.92 -10.86 0.10
N ASP A 36 -6.75 -12.12 -0.28
CA ASP A 36 -7.83 -13.03 -0.64
C ASP A 36 -8.22 -13.93 0.52
N THR A 37 -8.77 -13.33 1.58
CA THR A 37 -9.30 -14.04 2.75
C THR A 37 -10.79 -14.36 2.62
N GLY A 38 -11.41 -14.10 1.46
CA GLY A 38 -12.86 -14.20 1.31
C GLY A 38 -13.42 -13.81 -0.06
N GLY A 39 -12.70 -14.08 -1.15
CA GLY A 39 -13.17 -13.85 -2.52
C GLY A 39 -12.84 -12.44 -3.04
N TRP A 40 -11.62 -11.97 -2.78
CA TRP A 40 -11.18 -10.66 -3.27
C TRP A 40 -11.17 -10.64 -4.81
N ALA A 41 -11.89 -9.70 -5.41
CA ALA A 41 -11.92 -9.51 -6.86
C ALA A 41 -11.17 -8.24 -7.28
N TYR A 42 -11.44 -7.12 -6.61
CA TYR A 42 -10.78 -5.85 -6.94
C TYR A 42 -10.76 -4.88 -5.74
N THR A 43 -10.01 -3.78 -5.90
CA THR A 43 -9.86 -2.71 -4.91
C THR A 43 -10.13 -1.38 -5.58
N LYS A 44 -10.87 -0.48 -4.92
CA LYS A 44 -11.05 0.92 -5.35
C LYS A 44 -10.51 1.87 -4.30
N TRP A 45 -10.03 3.03 -4.76
CA TRP A 45 -9.70 4.15 -3.88
C TRP A 45 -10.99 4.83 -3.44
N ASP A 46 -11.11 5.09 -2.14
CA ASP A 46 -12.18 5.95 -1.61
C ASP A 46 -11.68 7.41 -1.60
N TYR A 47 -10.48 7.63 -1.07
CA TYR A 47 -9.82 8.92 -1.09
C TYR A 47 -8.28 8.79 -1.05
N ARG A 48 -7.61 9.87 -1.46
CA ARG A 48 -6.14 10.07 -1.39
C ARG A 48 -5.86 11.52 -1.02
N HIS A 49 -5.84 11.82 0.26
CA HIS A 49 -5.64 13.18 0.76
C HIS A 49 -4.16 13.46 1.00
N LEU A 50 -3.67 14.57 0.47
CA LEU A 50 -2.35 15.10 0.79
C LEU A 50 -2.34 15.56 2.24
N VAL A 51 -1.41 15.05 3.05
CA VAL A 51 -1.19 15.50 4.43
C VAL A 51 -0.11 16.59 4.45
N HIS A 52 1.08 16.25 3.94
CA HIS A 52 2.21 17.17 3.78
C HIS A 52 2.91 16.86 2.46
N GLY A 53 3.53 17.86 1.83
CA GLY A 53 4.33 17.61 0.64
C GLY A 53 5.27 18.76 0.28
N ASP A 54 6.38 18.39 -0.34
CA ASP A 54 7.36 19.26 -0.99
C ASP A 54 7.88 18.60 -2.29
N GLU A 55 8.88 19.20 -2.91
CA GLU A 55 9.47 18.76 -4.19
C GLU A 55 10.10 17.36 -4.13
N THR A 56 10.40 16.87 -2.93
CA THR A 56 11.14 15.62 -2.70
C THR A 56 10.32 14.55 -1.99
N LYS A 57 9.24 14.93 -1.29
CA LYS A 57 8.51 14.02 -0.41
C LYS A 57 7.04 14.40 -0.27
N VAL A 58 6.19 13.39 -0.20
CA VAL A 58 4.75 13.54 -0.01
C VAL A 58 4.22 12.50 0.97
N HIS A 59 3.34 12.91 1.88
CA HIS A 59 2.58 12.01 2.77
C HIS A 59 1.12 12.03 2.37
N PHE A 60 0.50 10.85 2.23
CA PHE A 60 -0.91 10.71 1.94
C PHE A 60 -1.65 9.95 3.05
N ASP A 61 -2.77 10.49 3.50
CA ASP A 61 -3.84 9.71 4.14
C ASP A 61 -4.69 9.13 3.01
N VAL A 62 -4.75 7.81 2.95
CA VAL A 62 -5.50 7.09 1.93
C VAL A 62 -6.50 6.13 2.56
N GLN A 63 -7.60 5.93 1.86
CA GLN A 63 -8.51 4.83 2.15
C GLN A 63 -8.88 4.12 0.85
N PHE A 64 -8.98 2.80 0.95
CA PHE A 64 -9.41 1.96 -0.14
C PHE A 64 -10.36 0.88 0.36
N THR A 65 -11.28 0.50 -0.52
CA THR A 65 -12.25 -0.56 -0.28
C THR A 65 -11.94 -1.74 -1.19
N ARG A 66 -11.90 -2.94 -0.61
CA ARG A 66 -11.82 -4.23 -1.31
C ARG A 66 -13.22 -4.77 -1.56
N TYR A 67 -13.42 -5.35 -2.72
CA TYR A 67 -14.71 -5.86 -3.19
C TYR A 67 -14.60 -7.32 -3.63
N ARG A 68 -15.72 -8.03 -3.53
CA ARG A 68 -15.94 -9.32 -4.18
C ARG A 68 -16.38 -9.12 -5.63
N ALA A 69 -16.52 -10.22 -6.38
CA ALA A 69 -16.94 -10.18 -7.78
C ALA A 69 -18.39 -9.71 -7.98
N ASP A 70 -19.23 -9.80 -6.95
CA ASP A 70 -20.62 -9.33 -6.92
C ASP A 70 -20.76 -7.87 -6.43
N ASP A 71 -19.66 -7.12 -6.39
CA ASP A 71 -19.56 -5.75 -5.87
C ASP A 71 -19.87 -5.57 -4.38
N SER A 72 -20.04 -6.66 -3.62
CA SER A 72 -20.16 -6.56 -2.16
C SER A 72 -18.83 -6.18 -1.51
N VAL A 73 -18.91 -5.37 -0.46
CA VAL A 73 -17.72 -4.92 0.29
C VAL A 73 -17.10 -6.09 1.06
N LEU A 74 -15.81 -6.31 0.86
CA LEU A 74 -14.99 -7.26 1.61
C LEU A 74 -14.34 -6.58 2.82
N GLY A 75 -13.92 -5.32 2.66
CA GLY A 75 -13.35 -4.54 3.75
C GLY A 75 -12.85 -3.18 3.30
N GLN A 76 -12.85 -2.22 4.22
CA GLN A 76 -12.39 -0.86 4.01
C GLN A 76 -11.20 -0.57 4.93
N PHE A 77 -10.13 -0.01 4.38
CA PHE A 77 -8.86 0.11 5.08
C PHE A 77 -8.26 1.49 4.88
N LYS A 78 -7.87 2.10 6.00
CA LYS A 78 -7.05 3.32 6.02
C LYS A 78 -5.57 2.99 5.97
N SER A 79 -4.77 3.89 5.42
CA SER A 79 -3.32 3.77 5.38
C SER A 79 -2.64 5.14 5.25
N LEU A 80 -1.47 5.29 5.89
CA LEU A 80 -0.56 6.41 5.65
C LEU A 80 0.51 5.96 4.66
N TRP A 81 0.69 6.71 3.57
CA TRP A 81 1.69 6.42 2.54
C TRP A 81 2.73 7.53 2.52
N ILE A 82 4.01 7.15 2.57
CA ILE A 82 5.15 8.05 2.41
C ILE A 82 5.76 7.78 1.04
N VAL A 83 5.69 8.79 0.18
CA VAL A 83 6.14 8.77 -1.21
C VAL A 83 7.30 9.74 -1.35
N THR A 84 8.40 9.31 -1.97
CA THR A 84 9.61 10.12 -2.12
C THR A 84 10.06 10.15 -3.57
N ASN A 85 10.68 11.26 -3.96
CA ASN A 85 11.42 11.40 -5.20
C ASN A 85 12.89 11.07 -4.92
N GLN A 86 13.40 10.03 -5.56
CA GLN A 86 14.82 9.65 -5.50
C GLN A 86 15.35 9.67 -6.93
N ASP A 87 16.30 10.54 -7.20
CA ASP A 87 16.95 10.69 -8.52
C ASP A 87 15.94 10.83 -9.69
N GLY A 88 14.88 11.61 -9.48
CA GLY A 88 13.82 11.85 -10.47
C GLY A 88 12.73 10.77 -10.52
N LYS A 89 12.83 9.72 -9.69
CA LYS A 89 11.83 8.65 -9.59
C LYS A 89 10.98 8.80 -8.33
N TRP A 90 9.68 9.01 -8.52
CA TRP A 90 8.69 8.91 -7.44
C TRP A 90 8.34 7.46 -7.13
N GLY A 91 8.30 7.12 -5.84
CA GLY A 91 7.95 5.78 -5.37
C GLY A 91 7.52 5.78 -3.91
N VAL A 92 6.73 4.78 -3.52
CA VAL A 92 6.33 4.60 -2.13
C VAL A 92 7.50 4.00 -1.36
N MET A 93 8.06 4.76 -0.43
CA MET A 93 9.16 4.31 0.43
C MET A 93 8.63 3.55 1.64
N ALA A 94 7.53 4.02 2.24
CA ALA A 94 6.97 3.39 3.43
C ALA A 94 5.45 3.51 3.50
N ARG A 95 4.81 2.55 4.18
CA ARG A 95 3.37 2.55 4.44
C ARG A 95 3.04 2.04 5.85
N SER A 96 2.04 2.64 6.48
CA SER A 96 1.39 2.10 7.67
C SER A 96 -0.07 1.81 7.34
N SER A 97 -0.53 0.58 7.52
CA SER A 97 -1.80 0.09 6.95
C SER A 97 -2.62 -0.69 7.97
N TYR A 98 -3.93 -0.43 7.99
CA TYR A 98 -4.91 -1.24 8.71
C TYR A 98 -5.29 -2.53 7.97
N ALA A 99 -4.98 -2.64 6.67
CA ALA A 99 -4.99 -3.94 5.98
C ALA A 99 -3.70 -4.68 6.35
N ALA A 100 -3.79 -5.72 7.19
CA ALA A 100 -2.67 -6.55 7.66
C ALA A 100 -2.27 -7.64 6.67
#